data_AF-A0A7V9F1W7-F1
#
_entry.id   AF-A0A7V9F1W7-F1
#
_cell.length_a   1.000
_cell.length_b   1.000
_cell.length_c   1.000
_cell.angle_alpha   90.00
_cell.angle_beta   90.00
_cell.angle_gamma   90.00
#
_symmetry.space_group_name_H-M   'P 1'
#
loop_
_entity.id
_entity.type
_entity.pdbx_description
1 polymer ?
#
loop_
_entity_poly.entity_id
_entity_poly.type
_entity_poly.pdbx_seq_one_letter_code
_entity_poly.pdbx_strand_id
1 'polypeptide(L)'
;MRPSGGDSSEKSLGDIVAEVSEKASLLVREEIELAKAEVITKVKTLGKGAVVAGAAGVFLIFALIMLLQTLAWLLADVFDNVWIGFGIVTLLLIVAGVVAGLQAKKWLSTGAPTPDAAIREAKITRETLERQGIQRDQLGRSLDSTKEESRS
;
A
#
# COMPACT_ATOMS: atom_id res chain seq x y z
N MET A 1 -16.48 -67.48 10.70
CA MET A 1 -15.97 -66.13 11.01
C MET A 1 -16.97 -65.13 10.46
N ARG A 2 -17.81 -64.47 11.29
CA ARG A 2 -18.74 -63.43 10.83
C ARG A 2 -17.98 -62.09 10.80
N PRO A 3 -17.96 -61.33 9.69
CA PRO A 3 -17.58 -59.94 9.75
C PRO A 3 -18.63 -59.18 10.56
N SER A 4 -18.19 -58.50 11.60
CA SER A 4 -18.99 -57.61 12.44
C SER A 4 -19.56 -56.49 11.59
N GLY A 5 -20.90 -56.39 11.58
CA GLY A 5 -21.57 -55.15 11.23
C GLY A 5 -21.12 -54.05 12.18
N GLY A 6 -20.78 -52.90 11.63
CA GLY A 6 -20.34 -51.71 12.33
C GLY A 6 -20.24 -50.56 11.35
N ASP A 7 -21.31 -49.76 11.32
CA ASP A 7 -21.29 -48.33 11.03
C ASP A 7 -20.96 -47.87 9.60
N SER A 8 -21.78 -48.26 8.64
CA SER A 8 -22.15 -47.32 7.56
C SER A 8 -23.19 -46.34 8.13
N SER A 9 -22.77 -45.44 9.01
CA SER A 9 -23.57 -44.28 9.40
C SER A 9 -23.75 -43.44 8.13
N GLU A 10 -24.95 -43.42 7.57
CA GLU A 10 -25.31 -42.46 6.51
C GLU A 10 -24.97 -41.07 7.05
N LYS A 11 -23.96 -40.44 6.44
CA LYS A 11 -23.42 -39.16 6.89
C LYS A 11 -24.57 -38.16 6.98
N SER A 12 -24.84 -37.67 8.20
CA SER A 12 -25.96 -36.77 8.44
C SER A 12 -25.78 -35.49 7.62
N LEU A 13 -26.87 -34.81 7.27
CA LEU A 13 -26.80 -33.49 6.63
C LEU A 13 -25.96 -32.50 7.46
N GLY A 14 -25.97 -32.65 8.80
CA GLY A 14 -25.12 -31.88 9.71
C GLY A 14 -23.63 -32.17 9.55
N ASP A 15 -23.25 -33.42 9.27
CA ASP A 15 -21.86 -33.83 9.08
C ASP A 15 -21.30 -33.31 7.74
N ILE A 16 -22.13 -33.25 6.68
CA ILE A 16 -21.75 -32.67 5.38
C ILE A 16 -21.53 -31.16 5.52
N VAL A 17 -22.43 -30.47 6.22
CA VAL A 17 -22.31 -29.02 6.45
C VAL A 17 -21.08 -28.70 7.30
N ALA A 18 -20.80 -29.50 8.33
CA ALA A 18 -19.59 -29.37 9.14
C ALA A 18 -18.32 -29.54 8.29
N GLU A 19 -18.27 -30.57 7.44
CA GLU A 19 -17.12 -30.82 6.55
C GLU A 19 -16.90 -29.70 5.52
N VAL A 20 -17.98 -29.17 4.93
CA VAL A 20 -17.88 -28.05 3.98
C VAL A 20 -17.41 -26.78 4.69
N SER A 21 -17.91 -26.50 5.89
CA SER A 21 -17.49 -25.36 6.71
C SER A 21 -16.00 -25.45 7.09
N GLU A 22 -15.54 -26.65 7.43
CA GLU A 22 -14.14 -26.90 7.74
C GLU A 22 -13.23 -26.72 6.53
N LYS A 23 -13.63 -27.22 5.34
CA LYS A 23 -12.91 -26.98 4.09
C LYS A 23 -12.88 -25.51 3.68
N ALA A 24 -14.00 -24.81 3.84
CA ALA A 24 -14.05 -23.37 3.58
C ALA A 24 -13.11 -22.60 4.51
N SER A 25 -13.06 -22.98 5.79
CA SER A 25 -12.14 -22.39 6.78
C SER A 25 -10.66 -22.65 6.43
N LEU A 26 -10.35 -23.86 5.93
CA LEU A 26 -9.02 -24.20 5.44
C LEU A 26 -8.61 -23.35 4.24
N LEU A 27 -9.48 -23.22 3.23
CA LEU A 27 -9.22 -22.39 2.05
C LEU A 27 -8.94 -20.93 2.40
N VAL A 28 -9.76 -20.35 3.29
CA VAL A 28 -9.56 -18.96 3.75
C VAL A 28 -8.20 -18.81 4.41
N ARG A 29 -7.79 -19.79 5.24
CA ARG A 29 -6.48 -19.75 5.88
C ARG A 29 -5.35 -19.88 4.87
N GLU A 30 -5.48 -20.74 3.87
CA GLU A 30 -4.49 -20.91 2.79
C GLU A 30 -4.32 -19.64 1.97
N GLU A 31 -5.41 -18.97 1.59
CA GLU A 31 -5.38 -17.68 0.89
C GLU A 31 -4.68 -16.60 1.73
N ILE A 32 -4.91 -16.57 3.04
CA ILE A 32 -4.21 -15.66 3.95
C ILE A 32 -2.71 -15.98 4.02
N GLU A 33 -2.35 -17.27 4.13
CA GLU A 33 -0.95 -17.70 4.16
C GLU A 33 -0.23 -17.37 2.84
N LEU A 34 -0.90 -17.56 1.70
CA LEU A 34 -0.40 -17.20 0.38
C LEU A 34 -0.23 -15.68 0.23
N ALA A 35 -1.25 -14.89 0.56
CA ALA A 35 -1.19 -13.44 0.54
C ALA A 35 -0.06 -12.90 1.42
N LYS A 36 0.12 -13.50 2.62
CA LYS A 36 1.24 -13.17 3.51
C LYS A 36 2.59 -13.48 2.87
N ALA A 37 2.74 -14.65 2.24
CA ALA A 37 3.97 -15.02 1.55
C ALA A 37 4.29 -14.08 0.37
N GLU A 38 3.28 -13.68 -0.40
CA GLU A 38 3.42 -12.75 -1.52
C GLU A 38 3.85 -11.36 -1.02
N VAL A 39 3.19 -10.84 0.03
CA VAL A 39 3.55 -9.55 0.64
C VAL A 39 4.99 -9.57 1.18
N ILE A 40 5.39 -10.62 1.90
CA ILE A 40 6.77 -10.76 2.40
C ILE A 40 7.78 -10.76 1.25
N THR A 41 7.48 -11.48 0.17
CA THR A 41 8.34 -11.56 -1.02
C THR A 41 8.46 -10.21 -1.72
N LYS A 42 7.34 -9.48 -1.88
CA LYS A 42 7.33 -8.12 -2.42
C LYS A 42 8.14 -7.16 -1.56
N VAL A 43 7.92 -7.16 -0.24
CA VAL A 43 8.66 -6.32 0.71
C VAL A 43 10.16 -6.62 0.68
N LYS A 44 10.56 -7.90 0.66
CA LYS A 44 11.98 -8.29 0.61
C LYS A 44 12.64 -7.83 -0.70
N THR A 45 11.94 -7.99 -1.82
CA THR A 45 12.47 -7.59 -3.13
C THR A 45 12.56 -6.08 -3.25
N LEU A 46 11.52 -5.36 -2.82
CA LEU A 46 11.52 -3.90 -2.76
C LEU A 46 12.61 -3.39 -1.80
N GLY A 47 12.79 -4.03 -0.65
CA GLY A 47 13.82 -3.69 0.33
C GLY A 47 15.24 -3.85 -0.23
N LYS A 48 15.52 -4.96 -0.93
CA LYS A 48 16.81 -5.15 -1.63
C LYS A 48 17.01 -4.08 -2.70
N GLY A 49 15.97 -3.80 -3.49
CA GLY A 49 16.00 -2.74 -4.51
C GLY A 49 16.30 -1.37 -3.89
N ALA A 50 15.67 -1.04 -2.76
CA ALA A 50 15.89 0.21 -2.04
C ALA A 50 17.31 0.33 -1.49
N VAL A 51 17.91 -0.75 -0.98
CA VAL A 51 19.32 -0.75 -0.52
C VAL A 51 20.27 -0.46 -1.67
N VAL A 52 20.12 -1.18 -2.79
CA VAL A 52 20.99 -1.00 -3.96
C VAL A 52 20.79 0.39 -4.57
N ALA A 53 19.54 0.84 -4.71
CA ALA A 53 19.23 2.19 -5.19
C ALA A 53 19.78 3.27 -4.25
N GLY A 54 19.71 3.07 -2.94
CA GLY A 54 20.32 3.95 -1.94
C GLY A 54 21.83 4.04 -2.10
N ALA A 55 22.51 2.90 -2.23
CA ALA A 55 23.95 2.86 -2.46
C ALA A 55 24.33 3.54 -3.79
N ALA A 56 23.63 3.24 -4.88
CA ALA A 56 23.83 3.90 -6.17
C ALA A 56 23.62 5.41 -6.08
N GLY A 57 22.60 5.84 -5.33
CA GLY A 57 22.33 7.26 -5.06
C GLY A 57 23.51 7.96 -4.38
N VAL A 58 24.15 7.32 -3.40
CA VAL A 58 25.36 7.87 -2.75
C VAL A 58 26.50 8.07 -3.77
N PHE A 59 26.78 7.06 -4.60
CA PHE A 59 27.82 7.19 -5.63
C PHE A 59 27.49 8.28 -6.65
N LEU A 60 26.24 8.39 -7.09
CA LEU A 60 25.80 9.44 -8.02
C LEU A 60 25.91 10.84 -7.41
N ILE A 61 25.62 11.00 -6.11
CA ILE A 61 25.81 12.27 -5.39
C ILE A 61 27.30 12.65 -5.40
N PHE A 62 28.20 11.72 -5.05
CA PHE A 62 29.64 11.98 -5.09
C PHE A 62 30.14 12.28 -6.50
N ALA A 63 29.67 11.54 -7.51
CA ALA A 63 30.01 11.80 -8.91
C ALA A 63 29.57 13.19 -9.35
N LEU A 64 28.36 13.62 -8.97
CA LEU A 64 27.86 14.97 -9.27
C LEU A 64 28.70 16.05 -8.59
N ILE A 65 29.08 15.87 -7.32
CA ILE A 65 29.95 16.80 -6.59
C ILE A 65 31.30 16.92 -7.31
N MET A 66 31.93 15.79 -7.66
CA MET A 66 33.20 15.78 -8.38
C MET A 66 33.09 16.43 -9.77
N LEU A 67 31.99 16.21 -10.48
CA LEU A 67 31.71 16.84 -11.77
C LEU A 67 31.59 18.36 -11.64
N LEU A 68 30.83 18.85 -10.66
CA LEU A 68 30.67 20.29 -10.41
C LEU A 68 32.00 20.93 -10.02
N GLN A 69 32.81 20.25 -9.22
CA GLN A 69 34.14 20.71 -8.85
C GLN A 69 35.07 20.77 -10.06
N THR A 70 35.04 19.74 -10.90
CA THR A 70 35.78 19.70 -12.17
C THR A 70 35.38 20.86 -13.08
N LEU A 71 34.08 21.14 -13.20
CA LEU A 71 33.58 22.26 -14.00
C LEU A 71 34.00 23.62 -13.42
N ALA A 72 33.96 23.77 -12.10
CA ALA A 72 34.38 25.00 -11.42
C ALA A 72 35.86 25.29 -11.66
N TRP A 73 36.72 24.27 -11.52
CA TRP A 73 38.15 24.40 -11.82
C TRP A 73 38.43 24.63 -13.30
N LEU A 74 37.71 23.95 -14.20
CA LEU A 74 37.82 24.18 -15.64
C LEU A 74 37.49 25.63 -16.00
N LEU A 75 36.40 26.17 -15.45
CA LEU A 75 36.03 27.57 -15.68
C LEU A 75 37.00 28.54 -15.01
N ALA A 76 37.52 28.20 -13.83
CA ALA A 76 38.54 28.99 -13.16
C ALA A 76 39.79 29.16 -14.03
N ASP A 77 40.22 28.09 -14.69
CA ASP A 77 41.37 28.08 -15.62
C ASP A 77 41.06 28.90 -16.89
N VAL A 78 39.87 28.72 -17.48
CA VAL A 78 39.43 29.48 -18.67
C VAL A 78 39.37 31.00 -18.42
N PHE A 79 38.97 31.42 -17.22
CA PHE A 79 38.84 32.83 -16.85
C PHE A 79 40.03 33.37 -16.04
N ASP A 80 41.07 32.56 -15.81
CA ASP A 80 42.23 32.86 -14.94
C ASP A 80 41.82 33.44 -13.57
N ASN A 81 40.68 32.98 -13.03
CA ASN A 81 40.11 33.47 -11.78
C ASN A 81 39.20 32.43 -11.13
N VAL A 82 39.66 31.92 -9.98
CA VAL A 82 38.93 30.90 -9.20
C VAL A 82 37.54 31.36 -8.76
N TRP A 83 37.37 32.63 -8.40
CA TRP A 83 36.08 33.13 -7.92
C TRP A 83 35.03 33.19 -9.04
N ILE A 84 35.45 33.49 -10.26
CA ILE A 84 34.55 33.53 -11.42
C ILE A 84 34.08 32.12 -11.75
N GLY A 85 35.00 31.14 -11.83
CA GLY A 85 34.65 29.75 -12.14
C GLY A 85 33.66 29.16 -11.14
N PHE A 86 33.95 29.27 -9.85
CA PHE A 86 33.05 28.80 -8.79
C PHE A 86 31.74 29.61 -8.71
N GLY A 87 31.78 30.92 -9.01
CA GLY A 87 30.60 31.78 -9.05
C GLY A 87 29.61 31.36 -10.14
N ILE A 88 30.09 31.03 -11.34
CA ILE A 88 29.25 30.56 -12.45
C ILE A 88 28.58 29.23 -12.10
N VAL A 89 29.33 28.25 -11.57
CA VAL A 89 28.78 26.95 -11.18
C VAL A 89 27.75 27.11 -10.05
N THR A 90 27.99 28.01 -9.10
CA THR A 90 27.03 28.34 -8.05
C THR A 90 25.74 28.90 -8.62
N LEU A 91 25.82 29.84 -9.56
CA LEU A 91 24.63 30.40 -10.22
C LEU A 91 23.84 29.34 -10.99
N LEU A 92 24.54 28.44 -11.70
CA LEU A 92 23.92 27.31 -12.39
C LEU A 92 23.15 26.40 -11.42
N LEU A 93 23.72 26.09 -10.25
CA LEU A 93 23.04 25.29 -9.22
C LEU A 93 21.82 26.00 -8.63
N ILE A 94 21.88 27.32 -8.42
CA ILE A 94 20.72 28.09 -7.95
C ILE A 94 19.57 27.98 -8.96
N VAL A 95 19.86 28.20 -10.25
CA VAL A 95 18.83 28.11 -11.31
C VAL A 95 18.25 26.70 -11.36
N ALA A 96 19.10 25.67 -11.39
CA ALA A 96 18.67 24.28 -11.38
C ALA A 96 17.82 23.95 -10.14
N GLY A 97 18.23 24.43 -8.96
CA GLY A 97 17.52 24.23 -7.70
C GLY A 97 16.15 24.90 -7.68
N VAL A 98 16.02 26.12 -8.23
CA VAL A 98 14.74 26.81 -8.36
C VAL A 98 13.81 26.03 -9.30
N VAL A 99 14.28 25.62 -10.48
CA VAL A 99 13.48 24.84 -11.44
C VAL A 99 13.03 23.51 -10.84
N ALA A 100 13.96 22.77 -10.22
CA ALA A 100 13.65 21.51 -9.55
C ALA A 100 12.65 21.70 -8.40
N GLY A 101 12.82 22.75 -7.59
CA GLY A 101 11.93 23.08 -6.47
C GLY A 101 10.51 23.43 -6.94
N LEU A 102 10.37 24.20 -8.02
CA LEU A 102 9.07 24.50 -8.63
C LEU A 102 8.39 23.22 -9.16
N GLN A 103 9.16 22.34 -9.79
CA GLN A 103 8.65 21.08 -10.32
C GLN A 103 8.22 20.12 -9.20
N ALA A 104 9.02 20.02 -8.14
CA ALA A 104 8.71 19.24 -6.94
C ALA A 104 7.44 19.76 -6.27
N LYS A 105 7.31 21.09 -6.10
CA LYS A 105 6.10 21.71 -5.56
C LYS A 105 4.86 21.34 -6.36
N LYS A 106 4.93 21.36 -7.70
CA LYS A 106 3.83 20.97 -8.58
C LYS A 106 3.41 19.52 -8.34
N TRP A 107 4.34 18.58 -8.31
CA TRP A 107 4.02 17.17 -8.09
C TRP A 107 3.47 16.88 -6.69
N LEU A 108 4.07 17.49 -5.66
CA LEU A 108 3.61 17.35 -4.28
C LEU A 108 2.24 17.97 -4.04
N SER A 109 1.87 19.01 -4.79
CA SER A 109 0.55 19.66 -4.67
C SER A 109 -0.57 18.87 -5.34
N THR A 110 -0.25 17.86 -6.16
CA THR A 110 -1.25 17.10 -6.95
C THR A 110 -1.34 15.62 -6.54
N GLY A 111 -0.35 15.08 -5.81
CA GLY A 111 -0.04 13.65 -5.92
C GLY A 111 -0.48 12.69 -4.80
N ALA A 112 -0.90 13.12 -3.61
CA ALA A 112 -1.27 12.15 -2.57
C ALA A 112 -2.31 12.71 -1.58
N PRO A 113 -3.38 11.94 -1.26
CA PRO A 113 -4.17 12.19 -0.06
C PRO A 113 -3.21 12.21 1.13
N THR A 114 -3.28 13.26 1.95
CA THR A 114 -2.51 13.24 3.21
C THR A 114 -2.94 12.02 4.03
N PRO A 115 -2.06 11.48 4.90
CA PRO A 115 -2.43 10.38 5.80
C PRO A 115 -3.74 10.67 6.55
N ASP A 116 -3.95 11.93 6.95
CA ASP A 116 -5.19 12.37 7.59
C ASP A 116 -6.41 12.30 6.66
N ALA A 117 -6.26 12.59 5.36
CA ALA A 117 -7.33 12.47 4.39
C ALA A 117 -7.72 11.00 4.17
N ALA A 118 -6.74 10.10 4.03
CA ALA A 118 -6.98 8.67 3.88
C ALA A 118 -7.62 8.06 5.14
N ILE A 119 -7.17 8.46 6.34
CA ILE A 119 -7.76 8.03 7.61
C ILE A 119 -9.19 8.58 7.77
N ARG A 120 -9.45 9.84 7.38
CA ARG A 120 -10.81 10.42 7.39
C ARG A 120 -11.75 9.67 6.45
N GLU A 121 -11.29 9.36 5.25
CA GLU A 121 -12.09 8.63 4.25
C GLU A 121 -12.42 7.22 4.77
N ALA A 122 -11.46 6.50 5.34
CA ALA A 122 -11.70 5.21 5.98
C ALA A 122 -12.73 5.26 7.12
N LYS A 123 -12.72 6.33 7.94
CA LYS A 123 -13.73 6.55 8.99
C LYS A 123 -15.12 6.79 8.41
N ILE A 124 -15.24 7.63 7.37
CA ILE A 124 -16.50 7.90 6.69
C ILE A 124 -17.07 6.61 6.06
N THR A 125 -16.23 5.79 5.43
CA THR A 125 -16.65 4.49 4.89
C THR A 125 -17.19 3.58 5.99
N ARG A 126 -16.51 3.50 7.15
CA ARG A 126 -16.98 2.71 8.29
C ARG A 126 -18.33 3.21 8.82
N GLU A 127 -18.47 4.52 9.04
CA GLU A 127 -19.72 5.13 9.50
C GLU A 127 -20.87 4.89 8.51
N THR A 128 -20.58 4.89 7.20
CA THR A 128 -21.57 4.62 6.15
C THR A 128 -22.06 3.17 6.19
N LEU A 129 -21.14 2.21 6.40
CA LEU A 129 -21.48 0.79 6.53
C LEU A 129 -22.28 0.50 7.80
N GLU A 130 -21.93 1.14 8.93
CA GLU A 130 -22.67 1.02 10.18
C GLU A 130 -24.12 1.53 10.03
N ARG A 131 -24.34 2.65 9.33
CA ARG A 131 -25.68 3.19 9.04
C ARG A 131 -26.51 2.26 8.16
N GLN A 132 -25.90 1.67 7.12
CA GLN A 132 -26.59 0.70 6.27
C GLN A 132 -26.99 -0.58 7.03
N GLY A 133 -26.12 -1.05 7.93
CA GLY A 133 -26.43 -2.18 8.82
C GLY A 133 -27.66 -1.91 9.68
N ILE A 134 -27.69 -0.76 10.36
CA ILE A 134 -28.82 -0.35 11.22
C ILE A 134 -30.13 -0.23 10.43
N GLN A 135 -30.07 0.32 9.21
CA GLN A 135 -31.26 0.48 8.37
C GLN A 135 -31.82 -0.87 7.90
N ARG A 136 -30.96 -1.84 7.54
CA ARG A 136 -31.42 -3.21 7.21
C ARG A 136 -32.08 -3.89 8.41
N ASP A 137 -31.54 -3.66 9.60
CA ASP A 137 -32.07 -4.21 10.85
C ASP A 137 -33.45 -3.65 11.23
N GLN A 138 -33.67 -2.36 10.95
CA GLN A 138 -34.97 -1.71 11.14
C GLN A 138 -36.01 -2.19 10.12
N LEU A 139 -35.61 -2.32 8.84
CA LEU A 139 -36.47 -2.87 7.80
C LEU A 139 -36.90 -4.31 8.15
N GLY A 140 -35.96 -5.13 8.62
CA GLY A 140 -36.25 -6.49 9.10
C GLY A 140 -37.33 -6.51 10.20
N ARG A 141 -37.21 -5.67 11.22
CA ARG A 141 -38.21 -5.55 12.31
C ARG A 141 -39.57 -5.07 11.84
N SER A 142 -39.62 -4.11 10.93
CA SER A 142 -40.90 -3.60 10.39
C SER A 142 -41.65 -4.64 9.55
N LEU A 143 -40.92 -5.47 8.79
CA LEU A 143 -41.51 -6.53 7.99
C LEU A 143 -42.06 -7.67 8.86
N ASP A 144 -41.44 -7.90 10.02
CA ASP A 144 -41.89 -8.89 11.00
C ASP A 144 -43.19 -8.44 11.68
N SER A 145 -43.27 -7.18 12.13
CA SER A 145 -44.49 -6.64 12.75
C SER A 145 -45.69 -6.63 11.79
N THR A 146 -45.49 -6.33 10.50
CA THR A 146 -46.58 -6.36 9.52
C THR A 146 -47.06 -7.78 9.22
N LYS A 147 -46.16 -8.78 9.29
CA LYS A 147 -46.55 -10.19 9.16
C LYS A 147 -47.34 -10.69 10.37
N GLU A 148 -47.03 -10.22 11.57
CA GLU A 148 -47.79 -10.55 12.78
C GLU A 148 -49.19 -9.93 12.76
N GLU A 149 -49.32 -8.67 12.35
CA GLU A 149 -50.60 -7.95 12.26
C GLU A 149 -51.53 -8.51 11.17
N SER A 150 -50.98 -9.05 10.08
CA SER A 150 -51.77 -9.75 9.05
C SER A 150 -52.25 -11.15 9.47
N ARG A 151 -51.75 -11.70 10.58
CA ARG A 151 -52.04 -13.07 11.04
C ARG A 151 -53.07 -13.13 12.17
N SER A 152 -53.43 -11.98 12.75
CA SER A 152 -54.51 -11.79 13.74
C SER A 152 -55.82 -11.40 13.07
#